data_AF-A0A8J4FA85-F1
#
_entry.id   AF-A0A8J4FA85-F1
#
_cell.length_a   1.000
_cell.length_b   1.000
_cell.length_c   1.000
_cell.angle_alpha   90.00
_cell.angle_beta   90.00
_cell.angle_gamma   90.00
#
_symmetry.space_group_name_H-M   'P 1'
#
loop_
_entity.id
_entity.type
_entity.pdbx_description
1 polymer ?
#
loop_
_entity_poly.entity_id
_entity_poly.type
_entity_poly.pdbx_seq_one_letter_code
_entity_poly.pdbx_strand_id
1 'polypeptide(L)'
;MSSHINKAWGPLLRRRSALPALLTVLAVGFALIAVAPSVTRGREMLLKTACVEAPGYEAFPEYVTTYSSGDVLPSFDNDYSEGSFHHDAASALLACDSDPNCIGYNTLGFTFTKAGFKSVSWTNEGICQYIKIGSSGAFSGYTRRPYLTWIPTETDTIFIDMASPAAAKKACDQNPACTAWNTAGQYAVGAVDTKNFEASPGGTTLYLKQVCPEKFGYTSYHGFTLSGVSGVNGVGTGKMPGGSADAADFCKLNYPCTAFSTDGSYAIGAVNLKNSDNSTCTYVKEPCSPMRGFYAVNDANSGFTPDSRPYYNCFSDVYKACLNDPDCVAFNNVRNIYTMYDFNLKSAPGICFYYKFYSYRG
;
A
#
# COMPACT_ATOMS: atom_id res chain seq x y z
N MET A 1 -55.99 -31.35 -44.62
CA MET A 1 -55.24 -32.61 -44.84
C MET A 1 -54.79 -33.14 -43.49
N SER A 2 -55.23 -34.36 -43.17
CA SER A 2 -54.72 -35.36 -42.21
C SER A 2 -54.21 -34.86 -40.83
N SER A 3 -54.99 -35.06 -39.76
CA SER A 3 -55.12 -36.29 -38.92
C SER A 3 -53.94 -36.47 -37.95
N HIS A 4 -54.08 -36.18 -36.66
CA HIS A 4 -54.70 -36.98 -35.57
C HIS A 4 -53.80 -38.08 -34.95
N ILE A 5 -53.86 -38.11 -33.60
CA ILE A 5 -53.70 -39.23 -32.65
C ILE A 5 -52.28 -39.39 -32.05
N ASN A 6 -52.03 -39.06 -30.77
CA ASN A 6 -52.52 -39.55 -29.45
C ASN A 6 -51.82 -40.81 -28.92
N LYS A 7 -51.32 -40.66 -27.67
CA LYS A 7 -51.37 -41.61 -26.54
C LYS A 7 -50.57 -42.93 -26.67
N ALA A 8 -50.10 -43.60 -25.62
CA ALA A 8 -49.83 -43.34 -24.20
C ALA A 8 -49.41 -44.70 -23.58
N TRP A 9 -49.05 -44.71 -22.29
CA TRP A 9 -49.00 -45.85 -21.37
C TRP A 9 -47.93 -46.94 -21.56
N GLY A 10 -47.08 -47.06 -20.53
CA GLY A 10 -47.30 -48.17 -19.60
C GLY A 10 -46.06 -48.97 -19.16
N PRO A 11 -46.07 -49.54 -17.94
CA PRO A 11 -44.89 -49.98 -17.19
C PRO A 11 -44.76 -51.53 -17.14
N LEU A 12 -43.69 -52.05 -16.52
CA LEU A 12 -43.70 -53.13 -15.50
C LEU A 12 -42.42 -54.00 -15.46
N LEU A 13 -41.91 -54.14 -14.23
CA LEU A 13 -41.45 -55.36 -13.54
C LEU A 13 -40.09 -56.02 -13.85
N ARG A 14 -39.26 -55.95 -12.79
CA ARG A 14 -38.60 -57.05 -12.04
C ARG A 14 -37.90 -58.17 -12.82
N ARG A 15 -36.63 -58.38 -12.47
CA ARG A 15 -36.15 -59.70 -11.98
C ARG A 15 -34.97 -59.57 -11.01
N ARG A 16 -35.11 -60.26 -9.89
CA ARG A 16 -34.10 -60.58 -8.86
C ARG A 16 -33.28 -61.78 -9.32
N SER A 17 -31.99 -61.81 -8.97
CA SER A 17 -31.17 -63.01 -8.66
C SER A 17 -29.70 -62.60 -8.71
N ALA A 18 -28.75 -63.08 -7.91
CA ALA A 18 -28.67 -63.81 -6.66
C ALA A 18 -27.16 -63.79 -6.35
N LEU A 19 -26.78 -63.64 -5.08
CA LEU A 19 -25.43 -63.93 -4.59
C LEU A 19 -25.09 -65.43 -4.80
N PRO A 20 -23.81 -65.82 -4.91
CA PRO A 20 -23.14 -66.26 -3.67
C PRO A 20 -21.63 -65.96 -3.54
N ALA A 21 -21.24 -65.92 -2.26
CA ALA A 21 -20.03 -66.49 -1.65
C ALA A 21 -18.64 -65.86 -1.86
N LEU A 22 -18.16 -65.36 -0.71
CA LEU A 22 -16.83 -65.59 -0.11
C LEU A 22 -15.61 -65.58 -1.03
N LEU A 23 -14.74 -64.58 -0.83
CA LEU A 23 -13.36 -64.89 -0.44
C LEU A 23 -12.79 -63.78 0.44
N THR A 24 -12.42 -64.18 1.65
CA THR A 24 -11.74 -63.40 2.68
C THR A 24 -10.29 -63.21 2.25
N VAL A 25 -9.85 -61.95 2.06
CA VAL A 25 -8.42 -61.61 2.07
C VAL A 25 -8.24 -60.48 3.07
N LEU A 26 -7.53 -60.80 4.15
CA LEU A 26 -7.01 -59.85 5.12
C LEU A 26 -6.16 -58.79 4.40
N ALA A 27 -6.65 -57.56 4.37
CA ALA A 27 -5.82 -56.39 4.14
C ALA A 27 -6.00 -55.46 5.35
N VAL A 28 -4.94 -55.34 6.14
CA VAL A 28 -4.80 -54.37 7.22
C VAL A 28 -4.85 -52.97 6.59
N GLY A 29 -6.05 -52.41 6.51
CA GLY A 29 -6.28 -51.04 6.06
C GLY A 29 -6.03 -50.09 7.22
N PHE A 30 -4.91 -49.38 7.18
CA PHE A 30 -4.71 -48.17 7.95
C PHE A 30 -5.93 -47.25 7.76
N ALA A 31 -6.65 -46.97 8.85
CA ALA A 31 -7.64 -45.91 8.88
C ALA A 31 -6.90 -44.57 8.75
N LEU A 32 -6.68 -44.14 7.51
CA LEU A 32 -6.48 -42.73 7.20
C LEU A 32 -7.80 -42.04 7.55
N ILE A 33 -7.85 -41.47 8.76
CA ILE A 33 -8.78 -40.39 9.05
C ILE A 33 -8.36 -39.28 8.10
N ALA A 34 -9.03 -39.19 6.95
CA ALA A 34 -9.03 -37.98 6.15
C ALA A 34 -9.72 -36.91 6.98
N VAL A 35 -8.92 -36.23 7.82
CA VAL A 35 -9.28 -34.88 8.26
C VAL A 35 -9.27 -34.08 6.96
N ALA A 36 -10.44 -33.93 6.36
CA ALA A 36 -10.62 -32.92 5.32
C ALA A 36 -10.05 -31.63 5.92
N PRO A 37 -9.06 -30.98 5.31
CA PRO A 37 -8.72 -29.63 5.73
C PRO A 37 -10.02 -28.86 5.55
N SER A 38 -10.63 -28.48 6.67
CA SER A 38 -11.60 -27.42 6.69
C SER A 38 -10.89 -26.25 6.04
N VAL A 39 -11.20 -26.02 4.77
CA VAL A 39 -10.89 -24.80 4.05
C VAL A 39 -11.73 -23.74 4.76
N THR A 40 -11.26 -23.31 5.93
CA THR A 40 -11.51 -21.96 6.40
C THR A 40 -11.02 -21.10 5.25
N ARG A 41 -11.95 -20.53 4.51
CA ARG A 41 -11.73 -19.32 3.72
C ARG A 41 -11.09 -18.33 4.68
N GLY A 42 -9.77 -18.37 4.79
CA GLY A 42 -8.99 -17.32 5.38
C GLY A 42 -9.37 -16.10 4.57
N ARG A 43 -9.99 -15.12 5.25
CA ARG A 43 -9.98 -13.75 4.72
C ARG A 43 -8.53 -13.49 4.36
N GLU A 44 -8.25 -13.28 3.08
CA GLU A 44 -6.96 -12.78 2.63
C GLU A 44 -6.62 -11.60 3.53
N MET A 45 -5.58 -11.78 4.33
CA MET A 45 -4.89 -10.64 4.91
C MET A 45 -4.43 -9.83 3.69
N LEU A 46 -5.12 -8.73 3.42
CA LEU A 46 -4.62 -7.69 2.54
C LEU A 46 -3.38 -7.12 3.24
N LEU A 47 -2.26 -7.82 3.09
CA LEU A 47 -0.94 -7.25 3.27
C LEU A 47 -0.91 -6.12 2.23
N LYS A 48 -1.09 -4.89 2.71
CA LYS A 48 -1.10 -3.70 1.87
C LYS A 48 0.26 -3.64 1.18
N THR A 49 0.31 -4.10 -0.06
CA THR A 49 1.54 -4.12 -0.84
C THR A 49 1.98 -2.68 -1.01
N ALA A 50 3.09 -2.31 -0.37
CA ALA A 50 3.67 -0.99 -0.59
C ALA A 50 4.01 -0.86 -2.08
N CYS A 51 3.66 0.27 -2.68
CA CYS A 51 3.99 0.52 -4.07
C CYS A 51 5.50 0.53 -4.24
N VAL A 52 5.99 -0.19 -5.24
CA VAL A 52 7.39 -0.08 -5.66
C VAL A 52 7.58 1.32 -6.23
N GLU A 53 8.56 2.08 -5.76
CA GLU A 53 8.84 3.42 -6.29
C GLU A 53 9.20 3.36 -7.79
N ALA A 54 8.66 4.32 -8.55
CA ALA A 54 8.96 4.49 -9.96
C ALA A 54 9.57 5.89 -10.18
N PRO A 55 10.84 5.99 -10.62
CA PRO A 55 11.48 7.29 -10.83
C PRO A 55 10.67 8.19 -11.77
N GLY A 56 10.42 9.45 -11.37
CA GLY A 56 9.59 10.39 -12.13
C GLY A 56 8.09 10.26 -11.87
N TYR A 57 7.66 9.34 -11.00
CA TYR A 57 6.28 9.14 -10.61
C TYR A 57 6.10 9.23 -9.10
N GLU A 58 4.94 9.69 -8.68
CA GLU A 58 4.47 9.62 -7.30
C GLU A 58 3.52 8.43 -7.18
N ALA A 59 3.75 7.59 -6.17
CA ALA A 59 3.00 6.35 -5.98
C ALA A 59 1.87 6.53 -4.96
N PHE A 60 0.72 5.96 -5.28
CA PHE A 60 -0.53 6.10 -4.55
C PHE A 60 -1.11 4.70 -4.27
N PRO A 61 -0.81 4.10 -3.11
CA PRO A 61 -1.19 2.70 -2.78
C PRO A 61 -2.67 2.45 -2.51
N GLU A 62 -3.49 3.50 -2.47
CA GLU A 62 -4.86 3.47 -1.96
C GLU A 62 -5.87 4.14 -2.88
N TYR A 63 -5.45 4.47 -4.09
CA TYR A 63 -6.26 5.23 -5.01
C TYR A 63 -6.79 4.31 -6.10
N VAL A 64 -8.10 4.40 -6.35
CA VAL A 64 -8.70 3.89 -7.56
C VAL A 64 -9.30 5.04 -8.34
N THR A 65 -8.94 5.06 -9.62
CA THR A 65 -9.39 6.07 -10.57
C THR A 65 -10.76 5.67 -11.07
N THR A 66 -11.72 6.57 -10.97
CA THR A 66 -12.96 6.50 -11.73
C THR A 66 -12.73 7.21 -13.06
N TYR A 67 -12.90 6.49 -14.16
CA TYR A 67 -12.66 7.00 -15.51
C TYR A 67 -13.85 7.83 -16.01
N SER A 68 -13.72 8.54 -17.13
CA SER A 68 -14.79 9.38 -17.67
C SER A 68 -16.08 8.61 -17.94
N SER A 69 -15.94 7.34 -18.37
CA SER A 69 -16.98 6.31 -18.44
C SER A 69 -17.77 6.07 -17.16
N GLY A 70 -17.22 6.41 -15.98
CA GLY A 70 -17.81 6.13 -14.68
C GLY A 70 -17.38 4.78 -14.09
N ASP A 71 -16.59 4.00 -14.82
CA ASP A 71 -16.07 2.73 -14.36
C ASP A 71 -14.89 2.90 -13.41
N VAL A 72 -14.81 2.01 -12.41
CA VAL A 72 -13.76 1.93 -11.38
C VAL A 72 -12.54 1.13 -11.87
N LEU A 73 -12.76 0.31 -12.90
CA LEU A 73 -11.73 -0.37 -13.67
C LEU A 73 -11.91 0.06 -15.13
N PRO A 74 -10.82 0.22 -15.90
CA PRO A 74 -10.95 0.55 -17.32
C PRO A 74 -11.79 -0.53 -18.00
N SER A 75 -12.87 -0.15 -18.67
CA SER A 75 -13.57 -1.08 -19.53
C SER A 75 -12.61 -1.51 -20.65
N PHE A 76 -12.62 -2.79 -21.04
CA PHE A 76 -11.83 -3.28 -22.18
C PHE A 76 -12.32 -2.72 -23.52
N ASP A 77 -13.41 -1.93 -23.53
CA ASP A 77 -13.84 -1.24 -24.74
C ASP A 77 -12.87 -0.12 -25.07
N ASN A 78 -12.31 -0.20 -26.27
CA ASN A 78 -11.14 0.50 -26.80
C ASN A 78 -11.28 2.03 -26.94
N ASP A 79 -11.78 2.74 -25.92
CA ASP A 79 -11.76 4.21 -25.93
C ASP A 79 -10.35 4.71 -25.58
N TYR A 80 -9.48 4.72 -26.60
CA TYR A 80 -8.08 5.19 -26.54
C TYR A 80 -7.94 6.64 -26.05
N SER A 81 -9.02 7.40 -25.96
CA SER A 81 -8.99 8.75 -25.41
C SER A 81 -8.69 8.75 -23.91
N GLU A 82 -9.05 7.67 -23.20
CA GLU A 82 -8.92 7.61 -21.75
C GLU A 82 -7.58 7.05 -21.26
N GLY A 83 -6.90 6.26 -22.11
CA GLY A 83 -5.74 5.49 -21.72
C GLY A 83 -5.51 4.26 -22.60
N SER A 84 -4.63 3.36 -22.18
CA SER A 84 -4.36 2.10 -22.87
C SER A 84 -3.97 1.00 -21.89
N PHE A 85 -4.43 -0.22 -22.15
CA PHE A 85 -4.08 -1.40 -21.38
C PHE A 85 -2.81 -2.07 -21.93
N HIS A 86 -1.90 -2.41 -21.04
CA HIS A 86 -0.65 -3.11 -21.33
C HIS A 86 -0.56 -4.38 -20.50
N HIS A 87 0.31 -5.29 -20.90
CA HIS A 87 0.40 -6.61 -20.27
C HIS A 87 0.75 -6.57 -18.78
N ASP A 88 1.54 -5.57 -18.37
CA ASP A 88 2.02 -5.40 -17.00
C ASP A 88 2.35 -3.92 -16.70
N ALA A 89 2.64 -3.64 -15.43
CA ALA A 89 3.00 -2.31 -14.94
C ALA A 89 4.27 -1.74 -15.61
N ALA A 90 5.24 -2.58 -15.95
CA ALA A 90 6.49 -2.14 -16.57
C ALA A 90 6.27 -1.68 -18.02
N SER A 91 5.42 -2.40 -18.75
CA SER A 91 4.98 -2.06 -20.11
C SER A 91 4.14 -0.79 -20.11
N ALA A 92 3.27 -0.62 -19.12
CA ALA A 92 2.50 0.60 -18.93
C ALA A 92 3.38 1.81 -18.58
N LEU A 93 4.38 1.62 -17.71
CA LEU A 93 5.38 2.65 -17.42
C LEU A 93 6.10 3.10 -18.69
N LEU A 94 6.63 2.16 -19.48
CA LEU A 94 7.35 2.47 -20.73
C LEU A 94 6.44 3.19 -21.73
N ALA A 95 5.21 2.73 -21.89
CA ALA A 95 4.23 3.39 -22.75
C ALA A 95 3.92 4.80 -22.25
N CYS A 96 3.71 4.97 -20.95
CA CYS A 96 3.44 6.27 -20.36
C CYS A 96 4.62 7.23 -20.52
N ASP A 97 5.87 6.79 -20.31
CA ASP A 97 7.06 7.62 -20.51
C ASP A 97 7.22 8.09 -21.96
N SER A 98 6.78 7.26 -22.93
CA SER A 98 6.83 7.59 -24.35
C SER A 98 5.71 8.52 -24.83
N ASP A 99 4.59 8.59 -24.09
CA ASP A 99 3.44 9.44 -24.41
C ASP A 99 3.45 10.75 -23.59
N PRO A 100 3.62 11.92 -24.23
CA PRO A 100 3.56 13.20 -23.53
C PRO A 100 2.18 13.52 -22.93
N ASN A 101 1.11 12.87 -23.40
CA ASN A 101 -0.25 13.07 -22.88
C ASN A 101 -0.60 12.11 -21.74
N CYS A 102 0.21 11.06 -21.52
CA CYS A 102 0.04 10.16 -20.40
C CYS A 102 0.42 10.87 -19.10
N ILE A 103 -0.50 10.86 -18.14
CA ILE A 103 -0.29 11.48 -16.83
C ILE A 103 0.01 10.44 -15.75
N GLY A 104 -0.18 9.15 -16.02
CA GLY A 104 0.13 8.09 -15.07
C GLY A 104 -0.24 6.69 -15.55
N TYR A 105 0.09 5.70 -14.73
CA TYR A 105 -0.24 4.29 -14.95
C TYR A 105 -0.53 3.58 -13.63
N ASN A 106 -0.98 2.32 -13.67
CA ASN A 106 -1.19 1.52 -12.46
C ASN A 106 -0.56 0.12 -12.53
N THR A 107 -0.57 -0.56 -11.39
CA THR A 107 -0.04 -1.93 -11.25
C THR A 107 -0.75 -2.99 -12.09
N LEU A 108 -1.96 -2.71 -12.59
CA LEU A 108 -2.67 -3.60 -13.51
C LEU A 108 -2.23 -3.43 -14.97
N GLY A 109 -1.31 -2.49 -15.25
CA GLY A 109 -0.82 -2.25 -16.61
C GLY A 109 -1.65 -1.24 -17.40
N PHE A 110 -2.54 -0.47 -16.76
CA PHE A 110 -3.29 0.57 -17.45
C PHE A 110 -2.58 1.92 -17.38
N THR A 111 -2.45 2.60 -18.52
CA THR A 111 -2.04 4.01 -18.62
C THR A 111 -3.26 4.90 -18.69
N PHE A 112 -3.18 6.13 -18.20
CA PHE A 112 -4.28 7.09 -18.29
C PHE A 112 -3.80 8.48 -18.73
N THR A 113 -4.64 9.12 -19.54
CA THR A 113 -4.43 10.49 -20.02
C THR A 113 -5.23 11.47 -19.18
N LYS A 114 -4.94 12.77 -19.32
CA LYS A 114 -5.74 13.82 -18.69
C LYS A 114 -7.22 13.82 -19.13
N ALA A 115 -7.49 13.40 -20.37
CA ALA A 115 -8.85 13.39 -20.92
C ALA A 115 -9.69 12.23 -20.38
N GLY A 116 -9.07 11.09 -20.08
CA GLY A 116 -9.73 9.93 -19.46
C GLY A 116 -9.89 9.98 -17.95
N PHE A 117 -9.23 10.95 -17.32
CA PHE A 117 -9.20 11.05 -15.88
C PHE A 117 -10.40 11.89 -15.43
N LYS A 118 -11.31 11.29 -14.66
CA LYS A 118 -12.49 12.00 -14.14
C LYS A 118 -12.34 12.26 -12.66
N SER A 119 -12.24 11.21 -11.86
CA SER A 119 -12.01 11.33 -10.43
C SER A 119 -11.12 10.23 -9.89
N VAL A 120 -10.55 10.48 -8.72
CA VAL A 120 -9.83 9.46 -7.94
C VAL A 120 -10.52 9.38 -6.60
N SER A 121 -10.89 8.16 -6.23
CA SER A 121 -11.45 7.86 -4.92
C SER A 121 -10.54 6.88 -4.19
N TRP A 122 -10.57 6.92 -2.87
CA TRP A 122 -9.83 5.96 -2.07
C TRP A 122 -10.59 4.64 -2.03
N THR A 123 -9.93 3.56 -2.45
CA THR A 123 -10.43 2.20 -2.22
C THR A 123 -9.31 1.30 -1.72
N ASN A 124 -9.65 0.34 -0.86
CA ASN A 124 -8.70 -0.58 -0.23
C ASN A 124 -8.27 -1.74 -1.17
N GLU A 125 -8.24 -1.51 -2.48
CA GLU A 125 -8.13 -2.60 -3.47
C GLU A 125 -6.70 -3.06 -3.78
N GLY A 126 -5.69 -2.49 -3.12
CA GLY A 126 -4.29 -2.93 -3.28
C GLY A 126 -3.68 -2.61 -4.65
N ILE A 127 -4.33 -1.76 -5.45
CA ILE A 127 -3.84 -1.26 -6.73
C ILE A 127 -3.01 -0.01 -6.48
N CYS A 128 -1.73 -0.06 -6.82
CA CYS A 128 -0.88 1.13 -6.84
C CYS A 128 -1.09 1.92 -8.13
N GLN A 129 -1.42 3.21 -7.98
CA GLN A 129 -1.44 4.20 -9.05
C GLN A 129 -0.13 5.00 -9.03
N TYR A 130 0.39 5.32 -10.20
CA TYR A 130 1.63 6.07 -10.40
C TYR A 130 1.33 7.28 -11.27
N ILE A 131 1.38 8.48 -10.70
CA ILE A 131 1.12 9.73 -11.42
C ILE A 131 2.44 10.43 -11.68
N LYS A 132 2.67 10.87 -12.92
CA LYS A 132 3.89 11.60 -13.30
C LYS A 132 4.08 12.82 -12.40
N ILE A 133 5.31 12.99 -11.95
CA ILE A 133 5.74 14.18 -11.23
C ILE A 133 5.94 15.27 -12.28
N GLY A 134 4.99 16.20 -12.39
CA GLY A 134 5.16 17.39 -13.21
C GLY A 134 6.32 18.28 -12.71
N SER A 135 6.53 19.44 -13.35
CA SER A 135 7.55 20.44 -12.97
C SER A 135 7.37 21.06 -11.57
N SER A 136 6.33 20.66 -10.85
CA SER A 136 5.97 21.18 -9.54
C SER A 136 6.75 20.44 -8.44
N GLY A 137 7.67 21.14 -7.77
CA GLY A 137 8.52 20.57 -6.72
C GLY A 137 7.76 20.11 -5.48
N ALA A 138 8.37 19.23 -4.68
CA ALA A 138 7.83 18.84 -3.38
C ALA A 138 7.98 20.00 -2.36
N PHE A 139 7.01 20.15 -1.47
CA PHE A 139 7.08 21.11 -0.37
C PHE A 139 6.96 20.36 0.96
N SER A 140 7.91 20.60 1.87
CA SER A 140 7.85 20.03 3.22
C SER A 140 6.57 20.48 3.94
N GLY A 141 5.92 19.55 4.64
CA GLY A 141 4.63 19.77 5.30
C GLY A 141 3.44 19.75 4.35
N TYR A 142 3.61 19.31 3.10
CA TYR A 142 2.52 19.11 2.15
C TYR A 142 2.65 17.78 1.42
N THR A 143 1.53 17.06 1.32
CA THR A 143 1.39 15.90 0.44
C THR A 143 0.97 16.40 -0.93
N ARG A 144 1.79 16.09 -1.94
CA ARG A 144 1.54 16.49 -3.32
C ARG A 144 0.55 15.54 -4.00
N ARG A 145 -0.25 16.11 -4.89
CA ARG A 145 -1.31 15.45 -5.66
C ARG A 145 -1.29 16.05 -7.07
N PRO A 146 -0.43 15.53 -7.97
CA PRO A 146 -0.21 16.09 -9.31
C PRO A 146 -1.46 15.98 -10.19
N TYR A 147 -1.74 17.01 -10.98
CA TYR A 147 -2.87 17.05 -11.93
C TYR A 147 -4.28 16.91 -11.32
N LEU A 148 -4.41 17.02 -10.00
CA LEU A 148 -5.68 16.91 -9.29
C LEU A 148 -6.19 18.28 -8.82
N THR A 149 -7.51 18.38 -8.65
CA THR A 149 -8.17 19.48 -7.94
C THR A 149 -9.27 18.93 -7.03
N TRP A 150 -9.78 19.77 -6.13
CA TRP A 150 -10.82 19.43 -5.16
C TRP A 150 -12.14 19.15 -5.86
N ILE A 151 -12.93 18.22 -5.32
CA ILE A 151 -14.36 18.15 -5.64
C ILE A 151 -15.11 19.04 -4.63
N PRO A 152 -15.74 20.15 -5.05
CA PRO A 152 -16.51 21.00 -4.14
C PRO A 152 -17.76 20.24 -3.67
N THR A 153 -17.65 19.57 -2.53
CA THR A 153 -18.68 18.63 -2.02
C THR A 153 -19.19 19.00 -0.64
N GLU A 154 -18.45 19.79 0.13
CA GLU A 154 -18.81 20.15 1.50
C GLU A 154 -19.14 21.65 1.61
N THR A 155 -20.20 21.97 2.33
CA THR A 155 -20.64 23.37 2.58
C THR A 155 -19.68 24.16 3.46
N ASP A 156 -18.74 23.47 4.11
CA ASP A 156 -17.84 24.04 5.12
C ASP A 156 -16.43 24.32 4.56
N THR A 157 -16.18 23.98 3.29
CA THR A 157 -14.93 24.34 2.60
C THR A 157 -15.01 25.75 2.03
N ILE A 158 -14.03 26.59 2.35
CA ILE A 158 -13.89 27.92 1.75
C ILE A 158 -12.64 27.94 0.87
N PHE A 159 -12.83 28.19 -0.42
CA PHE A 159 -11.74 28.40 -1.37
C PHE A 159 -11.44 29.89 -1.51
N ILE A 160 -10.15 30.22 -1.45
CA ILE A 160 -9.67 31.60 -1.49
C ILE A 160 -8.65 31.72 -2.61
N ASP A 161 -8.97 32.52 -3.62
CA ASP A 161 -8.09 32.85 -4.73
C ASP A 161 -7.01 33.85 -4.30
N MET A 162 -5.78 33.60 -4.71
CA MET A 162 -4.60 34.43 -4.47
C MET A 162 -3.94 34.78 -5.80
N ALA A 163 -3.21 35.90 -5.81
CA ALA A 163 -2.57 36.40 -7.03
C ALA A 163 -1.49 35.49 -7.64
N SER A 164 -1.03 34.47 -6.89
CA SER A 164 -0.05 33.49 -7.38
C SER A 164 -0.03 32.22 -6.52
N PRO A 165 0.55 31.12 -7.02
CA PRO A 165 0.80 29.90 -6.24
C PRO A 165 1.65 30.16 -4.99
N ALA A 166 2.66 31.02 -5.10
CA ALA A 166 3.49 31.39 -3.96
C ALA A 166 2.70 32.14 -2.88
N ALA A 167 1.77 33.01 -3.29
CA ALA A 167 0.86 33.70 -2.37
C ALA A 167 -0.14 32.75 -1.72
N ALA A 168 -0.70 31.80 -2.47
CA ALA A 168 -1.57 30.74 -1.93
C ALA A 168 -0.87 29.87 -0.89
N LYS A 169 0.33 29.38 -1.20
CA LYS A 169 1.14 28.63 -0.24
C LYS A 169 1.41 29.45 1.01
N LYS A 170 1.90 30.69 0.87
CA LYS A 170 2.23 31.55 2.02
C LYS A 170 1.00 31.81 2.90
N ALA A 171 -0.15 32.11 2.30
CA ALA A 171 -1.40 32.29 3.03
C ALA A 171 -1.83 31.00 3.75
N CYS A 172 -1.70 29.86 3.09
CA CYS A 172 -2.00 28.56 3.68
C CYS A 172 -1.06 28.20 4.84
N ASP A 173 0.24 28.48 4.73
CA ASP A 173 1.22 28.26 5.81
C ASP A 173 0.86 29.09 7.05
N GLN A 174 0.46 30.35 6.84
CA GLN A 174 0.14 31.31 7.90
C GLN A 174 -1.25 31.11 8.52
N ASN A 175 -2.15 30.39 7.85
CA ASN A 175 -3.49 30.12 8.33
C ASN A 175 -3.57 28.70 8.95
N PRO A 176 -3.77 28.59 10.28
CA PRO A 176 -3.91 27.29 10.94
C PRO A 176 -5.10 26.46 10.45
N ALA A 177 -6.15 27.11 9.94
CA ALA A 177 -7.34 26.46 9.42
C ALA A 177 -7.20 26.09 7.92
N CYS A 178 -6.11 26.49 7.26
CA CYS A 178 -5.84 26.03 5.90
C CYS A 178 -5.56 24.53 5.92
N THR A 179 -6.26 23.81 5.06
CA THR A 179 -6.09 22.37 4.89
C THR A 179 -5.30 22.03 3.64
N ALA A 180 -5.26 22.92 2.63
CA ALA A 180 -4.53 22.66 1.39
C ALA A 180 -4.40 23.89 0.46
N TRP A 181 -3.54 23.84 -0.56
CA TRP A 181 -3.43 24.84 -1.64
C TRP A 181 -3.10 24.21 -3.00
N ASN A 182 -3.18 24.97 -4.09
CA ASN A 182 -2.88 24.47 -5.45
C ASN A 182 -2.02 25.43 -6.29
N THR A 183 -1.45 24.91 -7.38
CA THR A 183 -0.65 25.71 -8.34
C THR A 183 -1.48 26.60 -9.25
N ALA A 184 -2.80 26.65 -9.08
CA ALA A 184 -3.65 27.67 -9.70
C ALA A 184 -3.63 28.99 -8.91
N GLY A 185 -3.08 28.99 -7.69
CA GLY A 185 -3.11 30.14 -6.80
C GLY A 185 -4.28 30.13 -5.84
N GLN A 186 -4.88 28.99 -5.53
CA GLN A 186 -5.96 28.87 -4.55
C GLN A 186 -5.49 28.18 -3.29
N TYR A 187 -6.07 28.53 -2.15
CA TYR A 187 -5.99 27.73 -0.93
C TYR A 187 -7.37 27.47 -0.33
N ALA A 188 -7.48 26.36 0.39
CA ALA A 188 -8.71 25.87 0.98
C ALA A 188 -8.62 25.91 2.51
N VAL A 189 -9.70 26.37 3.13
CA VAL A 189 -9.88 26.41 4.59
C VAL A 189 -11.08 25.55 4.95
N GLY A 190 -11.02 24.88 6.10
CA GLY A 190 -12.11 24.02 6.57
C GLY A 190 -11.95 22.57 6.13
N ALA A 191 -13.02 21.79 6.29
CA ALA A 191 -13.02 20.39 5.90
C ALA A 191 -12.89 20.30 4.38
N VAL A 192 -11.81 19.69 3.89
CA VAL A 192 -11.58 19.42 2.48
C VAL A 192 -11.61 17.91 2.33
N ASP A 193 -12.30 17.44 1.30
CA ASP A 193 -12.22 16.03 0.94
C ASP A 193 -10.77 15.70 0.55
N THR A 194 -10.12 14.93 1.41
CA THR A 194 -8.74 14.47 1.22
C THR A 194 -8.68 13.12 0.50
N LYS A 195 -9.85 12.57 0.15
CA LYS A 195 -10.02 11.24 -0.42
C LYS A 195 -10.54 11.30 -1.85
N ASN A 196 -11.48 12.18 -2.15
CA ASN A 196 -12.01 12.31 -3.49
C ASN A 196 -11.47 13.57 -4.17
N PHE A 197 -10.91 13.37 -5.36
CA PHE A 197 -10.36 14.44 -6.20
C PHE A 197 -10.87 14.28 -7.62
N GLU A 198 -10.86 15.36 -8.37
CA GLU A 198 -11.11 15.34 -9.81
C GLU A 198 -9.85 15.74 -10.60
N ALA A 199 -9.83 15.39 -11.89
CA ALA A 199 -8.77 15.86 -12.78
C ALA A 199 -8.78 17.38 -12.85
N SER A 200 -7.64 18.02 -12.69
CA SER A 200 -7.53 19.45 -12.89
C SER A 200 -7.57 19.78 -14.39
N PRO A 201 -8.57 20.55 -14.88
CA PRO A 201 -8.62 20.96 -16.29
C PRO A 201 -7.40 21.81 -16.69
N GLY A 202 -6.85 22.57 -15.75
CA GLY A 202 -5.64 23.39 -15.92
C GLY A 202 -4.32 22.63 -15.71
N GLY A 203 -4.36 21.37 -15.27
CA GLY A 203 -3.16 20.63 -14.90
C GLY A 203 -2.52 21.14 -13.61
N THR A 204 -3.32 21.76 -12.74
CA THR A 204 -2.87 22.25 -11.45
C THR A 204 -2.43 21.08 -10.58
N THR A 205 -1.39 21.31 -9.79
CA THR A 205 -0.98 20.38 -8.74
C THR A 205 -1.57 20.83 -7.42
N LEU A 206 -2.10 19.87 -6.69
CA LEU A 206 -2.70 20.05 -5.39
C LEU A 206 -1.70 19.72 -4.29
N TYR A 207 -1.70 20.50 -3.21
CA TYR A 207 -0.85 20.32 -2.05
C TYR A 207 -1.72 20.28 -0.80
N LEU A 208 -1.92 19.08 -0.28
CA LEU A 208 -2.64 18.86 0.97
C LEU A 208 -1.71 19.16 2.12
N LYS A 209 -2.08 20.09 3.00
CA LYS A 209 -1.28 20.41 4.18
C LYS A 209 -1.21 19.15 5.04
N GLN A 210 0.01 18.65 5.26
CA GLN A 210 0.23 17.54 6.16
C GLN A 210 -0.07 18.03 7.57
N VAL A 211 -1.23 17.60 8.08
CA VAL A 211 -1.61 17.86 9.48
C VAL A 211 -0.75 17.00 10.42
N CYS A 212 -0.14 15.94 9.90
CA CYS A 212 0.74 15.04 10.64
C CYS A 212 2.21 15.41 10.44
N PRO A 213 2.93 15.84 11.50
CA PRO A 213 4.37 16.05 11.43
C PRO A 213 5.09 14.81 10.91
N GLU A 214 6.02 14.97 9.97
CA GLU A 214 6.82 13.85 9.48
C GLU A 214 7.56 13.15 10.62
N LYS A 215 7.64 11.82 10.54
CA LYS A 215 8.41 11.00 11.46
C LYS A 215 9.26 10.02 10.66
N PHE A 216 10.57 10.11 10.84
CA PHE A 216 11.53 9.29 10.09
C PHE A 216 11.24 7.79 10.24
N GLY A 217 11.14 7.09 9.12
CA GLY A 217 10.84 5.66 9.05
C GLY A 217 9.35 5.31 9.20
N TYR A 218 8.46 6.31 9.09
CA TYR A 218 7.01 6.13 9.15
C TYR A 218 6.31 6.89 8.04
N THR A 219 5.35 6.23 7.40
CA THR A 219 4.33 6.86 6.56
C THR A 219 3.21 7.37 7.46
N SER A 220 2.84 8.65 7.30
CA SER A 220 1.77 9.27 8.08
C SER A 220 0.42 9.25 7.37
N TYR A 221 -0.64 9.03 8.14
CA TYR A 221 -2.02 8.88 7.73
C TYR A 221 -2.90 9.80 8.58
N HIS A 222 -3.44 10.86 7.97
CA HIS A 222 -4.31 11.81 8.65
C HIS A 222 -5.78 11.40 8.59
N GLY A 223 -6.52 11.56 9.68
CA GLY A 223 -7.92 11.13 9.78
C GLY A 223 -8.09 9.61 9.90
N PHE A 224 -7.04 8.91 10.32
CA PHE A 224 -7.06 7.48 10.55
C PHE A 224 -6.63 7.17 11.98
N THR A 225 -7.22 6.13 12.56
CA THR A 225 -6.78 5.51 13.81
C THR A 225 -6.47 4.03 13.57
N LEU A 226 -5.76 3.42 14.50
CA LEU A 226 -5.43 2.00 14.47
C LEU A 226 -6.60 1.16 14.95
N SER A 227 -6.84 0.05 14.27
CA SER A 227 -7.82 -0.96 14.68
C SER A 227 -7.15 -2.33 14.78
N GLY A 228 -7.60 -3.11 15.78
CA GLY A 228 -7.09 -4.46 16.00
C GLY A 228 -7.42 -5.39 14.84
N VAL A 229 -6.44 -6.21 14.45
CA VAL A 229 -6.67 -7.36 13.57
C VAL A 229 -7.00 -8.57 14.45
N SER A 230 -8.22 -9.09 14.36
CA SER A 230 -8.63 -10.26 15.13
C SER A 230 -8.25 -11.57 14.42
N GLY A 231 -7.87 -12.59 15.21
CA GLY A 231 -7.62 -13.94 14.70
C GLY A 231 -6.24 -14.19 14.08
N VAL A 232 -5.30 -13.25 14.20
CA VAL A 232 -3.91 -13.41 13.73
C VAL A 232 -2.97 -13.50 14.93
N ASN A 233 -2.24 -14.62 15.04
CA ASN A 233 -1.25 -14.80 16.09
C ASN A 233 -0.09 -13.81 15.94
N GLY A 234 0.35 -13.21 17.05
CA GLY A 234 1.45 -12.24 17.06
C GLY A 234 1.04 -10.81 16.70
N VAL A 235 -0.26 -10.56 16.47
CA VAL A 235 -0.79 -9.21 16.28
C VAL A 235 -1.41 -8.72 17.57
N GLY A 236 -1.13 -7.45 17.92
CA GLY A 236 -1.65 -6.83 19.12
C GLY A 236 -1.95 -5.37 18.87
N THR A 237 -3.00 -4.86 19.52
CA THR A 237 -3.26 -3.42 19.58
C THR A 237 -3.52 -3.01 21.01
N GLY A 238 -3.09 -1.81 21.35
CA GLY A 238 -3.34 -1.24 22.66
C GLY A 238 -3.36 0.27 22.60
N LYS A 239 -3.52 0.87 23.77
CA LYS A 239 -3.51 2.31 23.94
C LYS A 239 -2.54 2.67 25.06
N MET A 240 -1.61 3.57 24.77
CA MET A 240 -0.66 4.04 25.77
C MET A 240 -1.31 5.05 26.71
N PRO A 241 -1.04 4.96 28.03
CA PRO A 241 -1.64 5.85 29.02
C PRO A 241 -1.18 7.30 28.86
N GLY A 242 0.06 7.58 28.46
CA GLY A 242 0.54 8.94 28.16
C GLY A 242 0.23 9.44 26.75
N GLY A 243 -0.66 8.75 26.01
CA GLY A 243 -1.12 9.20 24.70
C GLY A 243 -0.04 9.11 23.61
N SER A 244 -0.03 10.10 22.71
CA SER A 244 0.79 10.11 21.49
C SER A 244 2.29 9.91 21.73
N ALA A 245 2.86 10.60 22.72
CA ALA A 245 4.30 10.57 22.98
C ALA A 245 4.74 9.18 23.43
N ASP A 246 4.04 8.59 24.40
CA ASP A 246 4.30 7.24 24.89
C ASP A 246 4.09 6.18 23.80
N ALA A 247 3.08 6.33 22.95
CA ALA A 247 2.86 5.42 21.82
C ALA A 247 4.01 5.49 20.81
N ALA A 248 4.50 6.69 20.52
CA ALA A 248 5.66 6.89 19.65
C ALA A 248 6.94 6.29 20.27
N ASP A 249 7.19 6.54 21.55
CA ASP A 249 8.36 6.00 22.26
C ASP A 249 8.29 4.48 22.38
N PHE A 250 7.11 3.92 22.65
CA PHE A 250 6.91 2.48 22.61
C PHE A 250 7.24 1.92 21.23
N CYS A 251 6.76 2.53 20.14
CA CYS A 251 7.02 2.00 18.80
C CYS A 251 8.45 2.20 18.31
N LYS A 252 9.16 3.16 18.92
CA LYS A 252 10.60 3.34 18.75
C LYS A 252 11.41 2.28 19.49
N LEU A 253 10.99 1.89 20.70
CA LEU A 253 11.71 0.93 21.55
C LEU A 253 11.32 -0.53 21.30
N ASN A 254 10.08 -0.76 20.89
CA ASN A 254 9.52 -2.08 20.68
C ASN A 254 9.49 -2.39 19.19
N TYR A 255 10.50 -3.14 18.74
CA TYR A 255 10.69 -3.49 17.34
C TYR A 255 9.43 -4.08 16.65
N PRO A 256 8.61 -4.95 17.28
CA PRO A 256 7.40 -5.50 16.68
C PRO A 256 6.27 -4.47 16.52
N CYS A 257 6.38 -3.29 17.12
CA CYS A 257 5.44 -2.22 16.82
C CYS A 257 5.62 -1.78 15.36
N THR A 258 4.51 -1.84 14.63
CA THR A 258 4.39 -1.50 13.22
C THR A 258 3.62 -0.21 13.00
N ALA A 259 2.85 0.28 13.97
CA ALA A 259 2.22 1.60 13.88
C ALA A 259 1.82 2.20 15.22
N PHE A 260 1.68 3.53 15.27
CA PHE A 260 1.06 4.25 16.39
C PHE A 260 0.26 5.46 15.91
N SER A 261 -0.60 6.00 16.78
CA SER A 261 -1.48 7.14 16.47
C SER A 261 -1.38 8.24 17.51
N THR A 262 -1.73 9.48 17.13
CA THR A 262 -1.73 10.64 18.05
C THR A 262 -2.79 10.56 19.14
N ASP A 263 -3.78 9.67 19.00
CA ASP A 263 -4.72 9.35 20.07
C ASP A 263 -4.12 8.40 21.14
N GLY A 264 -2.87 7.97 20.96
CA GLY A 264 -2.15 7.05 21.85
C GLY A 264 -2.28 5.57 21.50
N SER A 265 -2.98 5.23 20.42
CA SER A 265 -3.10 3.83 19.97
C SER A 265 -1.78 3.33 19.39
N TYR A 266 -1.52 2.02 19.50
CA TYR A 266 -0.39 1.35 18.85
C TYR A 266 -0.82 -0.02 18.31
N ALA A 267 -0.05 -0.51 17.34
CA ALA A 267 -0.22 -1.82 16.73
C ALA A 267 1.12 -2.57 16.65
N ILE A 268 1.07 -3.87 16.89
CA ILE A 268 2.16 -4.83 16.74
C ILE A 268 1.82 -5.76 15.60
N GLY A 269 2.75 -5.98 14.66
CA GLY A 269 2.53 -6.87 13.51
C GLY A 269 1.62 -6.25 12.44
N ALA A 270 0.54 -6.92 12.05
CA ALA A 270 -0.34 -6.41 11.01
C ALA A 270 -1.08 -5.13 11.45
N VAL A 271 -1.16 -4.15 10.55
CA VAL A 271 -1.81 -2.86 10.79
C VAL A 271 -3.11 -2.80 10.00
N ASN A 272 -4.21 -2.44 10.67
CA ASN A 272 -5.46 -2.10 10.01
C ASN A 272 -5.83 -0.66 10.34
N LEU A 273 -5.97 0.17 9.30
CA LEU A 273 -6.32 1.57 9.42
C LEU A 273 -7.83 1.72 9.34
N LYS A 274 -8.42 2.40 10.32
CA LYS A 274 -9.84 2.76 10.31
C LYS A 274 -9.97 4.27 10.20
N ASN A 275 -10.93 4.73 9.40
CA ASN A 275 -11.31 6.14 9.39
C ASN A 275 -11.64 6.60 10.82
N SER A 276 -11.05 7.71 11.21
CA SER A 276 -11.21 8.38 12.50
C SER A 276 -11.63 9.83 12.26
N ASP A 277 -11.87 10.55 13.35
CA ASP A 277 -12.07 12.00 13.32
C ASP A 277 -10.86 12.67 12.64
N ASN A 278 -11.12 13.72 11.86
CA ASN A 278 -10.18 14.47 11.00
C ASN A 278 -9.03 15.19 11.76
N SER A 279 -8.65 14.73 12.95
CA SER A 279 -7.55 15.26 13.76
C SER A 279 -6.55 14.19 14.22
N THR A 280 -6.82 12.89 13.96
CA THR A 280 -5.91 11.81 14.35
C THR A 280 -4.85 11.60 13.27
N CYS A 281 -3.59 11.52 13.69
CA CYS A 281 -2.47 11.15 12.85
C CYS A 281 -1.97 9.78 13.23
N THR A 282 -2.02 8.84 12.28
CA THR A 282 -1.47 7.50 12.42
C THR A 282 -0.17 7.39 11.64
N TYR A 283 0.85 6.80 12.25
CA TYR A 283 2.17 6.60 11.70
C TYR A 283 2.39 5.10 11.56
N VAL A 284 2.47 4.62 10.33
CA VAL A 284 2.77 3.22 10.03
C VAL A 284 4.23 3.12 9.65
N LYS A 285 4.97 2.25 10.32
CA LYS A 285 6.39 2.02 10.06
C LYS A 285 6.52 1.58 8.62
N GLU A 286 7.38 2.26 7.89
CA GLU A 286 7.62 1.94 6.48
C GLU A 286 8.20 0.54 6.36
N PRO A 287 7.76 -0.26 5.37
CA PRO A 287 8.55 -1.40 4.96
C PRO A 287 9.94 -0.91 4.56
N CYS A 288 10.93 -1.74 4.81
CA CYS A 288 12.34 -1.43 4.68
C CYS A 288 12.64 -0.87 3.29
N SER A 289 12.91 0.43 3.22
CA SER A 289 13.11 1.14 1.97
C SER A 289 14.34 0.55 1.26
N PRO A 290 14.23 0.07 0.01
CA PRO A 290 15.37 -0.47 -0.70
C PRO A 290 16.50 0.57 -0.76
N MET A 291 17.73 0.13 -0.49
CA MET A 291 18.90 1.00 -0.50
C MET A 291 19.81 0.64 -1.66
N ARG A 292 20.41 1.65 -2.30
CA ARG A 292 21.35 1.42 -3.40
C ARG A 292 22.48 0.50 -2.92
N GLY A 293 22.65 -0.63 -3.62
CA GLY A 293 23.65 -1.63 -3.25
C GLY A 293 23.15 -2.71 -2.29
N PHE A 294 21.88 -2.70 -1.88
CA PHE A 294 21.33 -3.65 -0.91
C PHE A 294 19.92 -4.15 -1.25
N TYR A 295 19.64 -5.41 -0.95
CA TYR A 295 18.30 -5.99 -0.85
C TYR A 295 17.77 -5.81 0.57
N ALA A 296 16.55 -5.29 0.72
CA ALA A 296 15.92 -5.09 2.01
C ALA A 296 14.97 -6.26 2.33
N VAL A 297 15.10 -6.83 3.53
CA VAL A 297 14.21 -7.85 4.08
C VAL A 297 13.48 -7.24 5.27
N ASN A 298 12.15 -7.25 5.19
CA ASN A 298 11.29 -6.86 6.29
C ASN A 298 11.31 -7.93 7.38
N ASP A 299 11.17 -7.48 8.62
CA ASP A 299 10.91 -8.34 9.78
C ASP A 299 11.92 -9.47 9.94
N ALA A 300 13.18 -9.20 9.61
CA ALA A 300 14.25 -10.19 9.62
C ALA A 300 15.47 -9.65 10.35
N ASN A 301 16.17 -10.53 11.05
CA ASN A 301 17.48 -10.23 11.59
C ASN A 301 18.39 -11.45 11.49
N SER A 302 19.69 -11.22 11.46
CA SER A 302 20.67 -12.29 11.52
C SER A 302 20.57 -13.00 12.87
N GLY A 303 20.53 -14.34 12.85
CA GLY A 303 20.70 -15.15 14.05
C GLY A 303 22.11 -15.12 14.63
N PHE A 304 23.06 -14.49 13.93
CA PHE A 304 24.45 -14.35 14.34
C PHE A 304 24.68 -13.08 15.15
N THR A 305 25.70 -13.12 16.01
CA THR A 305 26.17 -11.96 16.76
C THR A 305 26.71 -10.92 15.77
N PRO A 306 26.31 -9.65 15.88
CA PRO A 306 26.86 -8.60 15.04
C PRO A 306 28.35 -8.40 15.32
N ASP A 307 29.10 -7.97 14.31
CA ASP A 307 30.53 -7.75 14.46
C ASP A 307 30.82 -6.61 15.42
N SER A 308 31.87 -6.74 16.24
CA SER A 308 32.31 -5.70 17.15
C SER A 308 32.83 -4.50 16.36
N ARG A 309 31.95 -3.55 16.09
CA ARG A 309 32.23 -2.34 15.32
C ARG A 309 31.84 -1.09 16.11
N PRO A 310 32.36 0.09 15.74
CA PRO A 310 32.00 1.34 16.38
C PRO A 310 30.48 1.52 16.42
N TYR A 311 29.95 2.01 17.52
CA TYR A 311 28.53 2.34 17.62
C TYR A 311 28.22 3.50 16.66
N TYR A 312 27.32 3.28 15.69
CA TYR A 312 26.91 4.32 14.75
C TYR A 312 25.77 5.16 15.32
N ASN A 313 25.91 6.49 15.24
CA ASN A 313 24.94 7.41 15.82
C ASN A 313 23.67 7.54 14.99
N CYS A 314 23.76 7.41 13.67
CA CYS A 314 22.61 7.42 12.79
C CYS A 314 22.62 6.27 11.77
N PHE A 315 21.45 5.99 11.21
CA PHE A 315 21.24 4.88 10.29
C PHE A 315 21.97 5.09 8.95
N SER A 316 22.05 6.33 8.46
CA SER A 316 22.78 6.65 7.23
C SER A 316 24.29 6.44 7.38
N ASP A 317 24.85 6.55 8.60
CA ASP A 317 26.26 6.24 8.87
C ASP A 317 26.52 4.74 8.75
N VAL A 318 25.64 3.89 9.29
CA VAL A 318 25.78 2.43 9.17
C VAL A 318 25.71 1.98 7.72
N TYR A 319 24.81 2.59 6.94
CA TYR A 319 24.68 2.35 5.50
C TYR A 319 25.98 2.73 4.76
N LYS A 320 26.51 3.95 4.97
CA LYS A 320 27.75 4.40 4.33
C LYS A 320 28.95 3.54 4.75
N ALA A 321 29.03 3.18 6.03
CA ALA A 321 30.07 2.31 6.54
C ALA A 321 30.02 0.93 5.86
N CYS A 322 28.84 0.30 5.84
CA CYS A 322 28.68 -0.99 5.19
C CYS A 322 28.87 -0.93 3.66
N LEU A 323 28.45 0.16 3.01
CA LEU A 323 28.64 0.34 1.57
C LEU A 323 30.13 0.41 1.22
N ASN A 324 30.92 1.16 2.00
CA ASN A 324 32.35 1.37 1.76
C ASN A 324 33.24 0.21 2.26
N ASP A 325 32.73 -0.61 3.19
CA ASP A 325 33.47 -1.74 3.72
C ASP A 325 33.32 -2.97 2.80
N PRO A 326 34.43 -3.51 2.25
CA PRO A 326 34.37 -4.68 1.38
C PRO A 326 33.97 -5.97 2.10
N ASP A 327 34.21 -6.06 3.41
CA ASP A 327 33.87 -7.21 4.23
C ASP A 327 32.44 -7.13 4.76
N CYS A 328 31.82 -5.93 4.75
CA CYS A 328 30.41 -5.81 5.15
C CYS A 328 29.48 -6.48 4.15
N VAL A 329 28.74 -7.47 4.63
CA VAL A 329 27.75 -8.21 3.86
C VAL A 329 26.35 -7.70 4.11
N ALA A 330 26.05 -7.29 5.33
CA ALA A 330 24.73 -6.80 5.67
C ALA A 330 24.76 -5.82 6.84
N PHE A 331 23.69 -5.06 6.98
CA PHE A 331 23.42 -4.26 8.17
C PHE A 331 21.92 -4.26 8.47
N ASN A 332 21.52 -3.70 9.61
CA ASN A 332 20.12 -3.52 9.90
C ASN A 332 19.79 -2.11 10.44
N ASN A 333 18.50 -1.79 10.55
CA ASN A 333 18.03 -0.51 11.09
C ASN A 333 18.29 -0.31 12.60
N VAL A 334 18.71 -1.36 13.33
CA VAL A 334 19.26 -1.25 14.70
C VAL A 334 20.77 -1.06 14.72
N ARG A 335 21.38 -0.78 13.57
CA ARG A 335 22.78 -0.33 13.40
C ARG A 335 23.81 -1.43 13.66
N ASN A 336 23.38 -2.68 13.57
CA ASN A 336 24.30 -3.80 13.52
C ASN A 336 24.88 -3.95 12.12
N ILE A 337 26.16 -4.32 12.05
CA ILE A 337 26.86 -4.68 10.82
C ILE A 337 27.25 -6.16 10.91
N TYR A 338 27.20 -6.84 9.76
CA TYR A 338 27.51 -8.25 9.61
C TYR A 338 28.49 -8.46 8.45
N THR A 339 29.52 -9.28 8.68
CA THR A 339 30.59 -9.60 7.71
C THR A 339 30.62 -11.07 7.27
N MET A 340 29.68 -11.89 7.74
CA MET A 340 29.54 -13.29 7.32
C MET A 340 28.51 -13.44 6.20
N TYR A 341 28.68 -14.43 5.32
CA TYR A 341 27.83 -14.67 4.14
C TYR A 341 26.68 -15.64 4.38
N ASP A 342 26.73 -16.41 5.47
CA ASP A 342 25.70 -17.38 5.82
C ASP A 342 24.73 -16.73 6.81
N PHE A 343 23.57 -16.31 6.35
CA PHE A 343 22.55 -15.73 7.21
C PHE A 343 21.41 -16.71 7.40
N ASN A 344 21.36 -17.31 8.59
CA ASN A 344 20.14 -17.84 9.12
C ASN A 344 19.29 -16.66 9.62
N LEU A 345 18.53 -16.08 8.69
CA LEU A 345 17.59 -15.01 9.01
C LEU A 345 16.50 -15.56 9.92
N LYS A 346 16.39 -14.95 11.10
CA LYS A 346 15.30 -15.21 12.04
C LYS A 346 14.26 -14.12 11.87
N SER A 347 12.99 -14.49 12.05
CA SER A 347 11.92 -13.51 12.15
C SER A 347 12.22 -12.54 13.29
N ALA A 348 12.26 -11.26 12.96
CA ALA A 348 12.50 -10.16 13.87
C ALA A 348 11.62 -8.96 13.44
N PRO A 349 10.31 -8.97 13.79
CA PRO A 349 9.34 -7.96 13.36
C PRO A 349 9.80 -6.51 13.58
N GLY A 350 9.77 -5.69 12.54
CA GLY A 350 10.20 -4.28 12.50
C GLY A 350 11.71 -4.05 12.39
N ILE A 351 12.51 -5.11 12.28
CA ILE A 351 13.90 -5.00 11.85
C ILE A 351 13.95 -5.01 10.34
N CYS A 352 14.66 -4.03 9.80
CA CYS A 352 15.01 -3.99 8.39
C CYS A 352 16.40 -4.52 8.21
N PHE A 353 16.51 -5.66 7.54
CA PHE A 353 17.77 -6.29 7.22
C PHE A 353 18.17 -5.95 5.79
N TYR A 354 19.33 -5.33 5.61
CA TYR A 354 19.84 -4.88 4.33
C TYR A 354 21.03 -5.73 3.92
N TYR A 355 20.84 -6.56 2.90
CA TYR A 355 21.83 -7.49 2.38
C TYR A 355 22.53 -6.89 1.16
N LYS A 356 23.86 -6.81 1.15
CA LYS A 356 24.64 -6.16 0.09
C LYS A 356 24.64 -6.99 -1.19
N PHE A 357 24.46 -6.35 -2.34
CA PHE A 357 24.62 -7.02 -3.63
C PHE A 357 26.09 -7.38 -3.83
N TYR A 358 26.41 -8.68 -3.87
CA TYR A 358 27.69 -9.10 -4.43
C TYR A 358 27.63 -8.95 -5.94
N SER A 359 28.36 -7.96 -6.45
CA SER A 359 28.86 -8.06 -7.81
C SER A 359 29.83 -9.24 -7.80
N TYR A 360 29.39 -10.39 -8.34
CA TYR A 360 30.30 -11.45 -8.71
C TYR A 360 31.30 -10.81 -9.69
N ARG A 361 32.48 -10.44 -9.19
CA ARG A 361 33.62 -10.14 -10.05
C ARG A 361 34.06 -11.47 -10.63
N GLY A 362 33.49 -11.80 -11.78
CA GLY A 362 33.96 -12.88 -12.64
C GLY A 362 35.38 -12.60 -13.13
#